data_AF-A0A2D6KAY6-F1
#
_entry.id   AF-A0A2D6KAY6-F1
#
_cell.length_a   1.000
_cell.length_b   1.000
_cell.length_c   1.000
_cell.angle_alpha   90.00
_cell.angle_beta   90.00
_cell.angle_gamma   90.00
#
_symmetry.space_group_name_H-M   'P 1'
#
loop_
_entity.id
_entity.type
_entity.pdbx_description
1 polymer ?
#
loop_
_entity_poly.entity_id
_entity_poly.type
_entity_poly.pdbx_seq_one_letter_code
_entity_poly.pdbx_strand_id
1 'polypeptide(L)'
;MIKHRTLFTALFGIALASGGLQASAASNSDATEGKRLFDQNCQFCHQADAIGKPGFAPSLSNPELLSLSSDKFLLSTIRDGRPGTAMMPFAHLGRTKIEQIVIYLRSLSDVPNRSKEVDAQQDAHGDPRLGKTWFDYICSTCHGKNGDGYLAGGTGTALGNKSFLAIASDGFLRETIKYGRSNTRMLGYSGSAGLANLSDREIDDVIVYMRTLAK
;
A
#
# COMPACT_ATOMS: atom_id res chain seq x y z
N MET A 1 -58.66 18.60 -67.98
CA MET A 1 -57.25 18.72 -68.43
C MET A 1 -56.34 18.41 -67.25
N ILE A 2 -55.80 17.19 -67.24
CA ILE A 2 -54.81 16.70 -66.26
C ILE A 2 -53.45 17.30 -66.65
N LYS A 3 -52.76 17.99 -65.73
CA LYS A 3 -51.32 18.24 -65.85
C LYS A 3 -50.64 18.14 -64.48
N HIS A 4 -49.86 17.08 -64.37
CA HIS A 4 -48.82 16.80 -63.39
C HIS A 4 -47.79 17.93 -63.27
N ARG A 5 -47.12 18.01 -62.09
CA ARG A 5 -45.68 18.32 -61.85
C ARG A 5 -45.53 18.86 -60.41
N THR A 6 -44.57 18.48 -59.57
CA THR A 6 -43.47 17.51 -59.61
C THR A 6 -43.00 17.39 -58.15
N LEU A 7 -42.73 16.18 -57.65
CA LEU A 7 -42.10 15.97 -56.35
C LEU A 7 -40.66 16.50 -56.37
N PHE A 8 -40.27 17.28 -55.37
CA PHE A 8 -38.86 17.53 -55.04
C PHE A 8 -38.49 16.66 -53.84
N THR A 9 -37.77 15.59 -54.12
CA THR A 9 -37.10 14.73 -53.14
C THR A 9 -35.88 15.47 -52.57
N ALA A 10 -35.92 15.81 -51.29
CA ALA A 10 -34.74 16.31 -50.56
C ALA A 10 -33.92 15.11 -50.07
N LEU A 11 -32.74 14.88 -50.67
CA LEU A 11 -31.75 13.97 -50.12
C LEU A 11 -31.10 14.63 -48.89
N PHE A 12 -31.41 14.08 -47.72
CA PHE A 12 -30.72 14.39 -46.47
C PHE A 12 -29.40 13.60 -46.43
N GLY A 13 -28.28 14.27 -46.67
CA GLY A 13 -26.94 13.68 -46.50
C GLY A 13 -26.63 13.48 -45.03
N ILE A 14 -26.58 12.24 -44.57
CA ILE A 14 -26.12 11.88 -43.22
C ILE A 14 -24.59 11.85 -43.26
N ALA A 15 -23.96 12.90 -42.73
CA ALA A 15 -22.52 12.91 -42.48
C ALA A 15 -22.22 12.04 -41.25
N LEU A 16 -21.50 10.94 -41.46
CA LEU A 16 -20.96 10.08 -40.43
C LEU A 16 -19.84 10.81 -39.67
N ALA A 17 -20.13 11.27 -38.45
CA ALA A 17 -19.11 11.71 -37.50
C ALA A 17 -18.68 10.50 -36.65
N SER A 18 -17.61 9.82 -37.09
CA SER A 18 -16.93 8.78 -36.32
C SER A 18 -16.17 9.41 -35.15
N GLY A 19 -16.86 9.67 -34.06
CA GLY A 19 -16.26 10.05 -32.78
C GLY A 19 -15.52 8.86 -32.17
N GLY A 20 -14.25 8.70 -32.53
CA GLY A 20 -13.37 7.75 -31.88
C GLY A 20 -13.15 8.13 -30.42
N LEU A 21 -13.65 7.31 -29.50
CA LEU A 21 -13.18 7.30 -28.11
C LEU A 21 -11.68 7.00 -28.11
N GLN A 22 -10.87 8.04 -27.93
CA GLN A 22 -9.48 7.84 -27.51
C GLN A 22 -9.52 7.45 -26.03
N ALA A 23 -9.58 6.15 -25.79
CA ALA A 23 -9.24 5.58 -24.50
C ALA A 23 -7.78 5.93 -24.21
N SER A 24 -7.57 6.67 -23.12
CA SER A 24 -6.28 7.16 -22.66
C SER A 24 -5.24 6.04 -22.56
N ALA A 25 -4.20 6.12 -23.39
CA ALA A 25 -3.02 5.25 -23.36
C ALA A 25 -2.03 5.65 -22.24
N ALA A 26 -2.53 6.05 -21.07
CA ALA A 26 -1.72 6.57 -19.96
C ALA A 26 -1.41 5.53 -18.87
N SER A 27 -1.58 4.22 -19.11
CA SER A 27 -1.41 3.22 -18.04
C SER A 27 -0.18 2.30 -18.18
N ASN A 28 0.52 2.28 -19.32
CA ASN A 28 1.66 1.37 -19.53
C ASN A 28 2.99 2.07 -19.85
N SER A 29 2.99 3.29 -20.38
CA SER A 29 4.22 4.08 -20.58
C SER A 29 4.82 4.55 -19.25
N ASP A 30 3.98 4.78 -18.23
CA ASP A 30 4.35 5.53 -17.03
C ASP A 30 5.06 4.65 -15.98
N ALA A 31 4.93 3.33 -16.05
CA ALA A 31 5.62 2.42 -15.13
C ALA A 31 7.04 2.04 -15.59
N THR A 32 7.40 2.26 -16.86
CA THR A 32 8.68 1.78 -17.41
C THR A 32 9.89 2.47 -16.76
N GLU A 33 9.84 3.80 -16.64
CA GLU A 33 10.89 4.56 -15.94
C GLU A 33 10.93 4.22 -14.45
N GLY A 34 9.75 4.07 -13.83
CA GLY A 34 9.63 3.63 -12.44
C GLY A 34 10.28 2.27 -12.19
N LYS A 35 10.07 1.30 -13.08
CA LYS A 35 10.71 -0.01 -13.03
C LYS A 35 12.22 0.11 -13.17
N ARG A 36 12.72 0.89 -14.13
CA ARG A 36 14.16 1.09 -14.32
C ARG A 36 14.81 1.68 -13.05
N LEU A 37 14.15 2.64 -12.41
CA LEU A 37 14.61 3.21 -11.14
C LEU A 37 14.55 2.19 -10.00
N PHE A 38 13.50 1.38 -9.92
CA PHE A 38 13.39 0.30 -8.94
C PHE A 38 14.51 -0.75 -9.11
N ASP A 39 14.78 -1.18 -10.34
CA ASP A 39 15.86 -2.12 -10.66
C ASP A 39 17.23 -1.57 -10.25
N GLN A 40 17.45 -0.26 -10.35
CA GLN A 40 18.73 0.35 -9.98
C GLN A 40 18.91 0.54 -8.47
N ASN A 41 17.83 0.75 -7.72
CA ASN A 41 17.91 1.28 -6.35
C ASN A 41 17.29 0.35 -5.29
N CYS A 42 16.30 -0.46 -5.67
CA CYS A 42 15.43 -1.16 -4.72
C CYS A 42 15.55 -2.68 -4.82
N GLN A 43 15.78 -3.23 -6.02
CA GLN A 43 15.72 -4.68 -6.27
C GLN A 43 16.75 -5.48 -5.44
N PHE A 44 17.88 -4.87 -5.08
CA PHE A 44 18.91 -5.57 -4.31
C PHE A 44 18.36 -6.08 -2.98
N CYS A 45 17.47 -5.30 -2.35
CA CYS A 45 16.78 -5.70 -1.13
C CYS A 45 15.44 -6.35 -1.43
N HIS A 46 14.62 -5.70 -2.24
CA HIS A 46 13.22 -6.09 -2.46
C HIS A 46 13.02 -7.12 -3.57
N GLN A 47 14.09 -7.63 -4.19
CA GLN A 47 14.07 -8.54 -5.34
C GLN A 47 13.51 -7.90 -6.63
N ALA A 48 13.77 -8.52 -7.78
CA ALA A 48 13.47 -7.95 -9.10
C ALA A 48 11.96 -7.79 -9.40
N ASP A 49 11.14 -8.64 -8.78
CA ASP A 49 9.67 -8.62 -8.85
C ASP A 49 9.03 -7.93 -7.62
N ALA A 50 9.86 -7.26 -6.81
CA ALA A 50 9.46 -6.61 -5.58
C ALA A 50 8.85 -7.54 -4.52
N ILE A 51 9.03 -8.86 -4.62
CA ILE A 51 8.46 -9.84 -3.68
C ILE A 51 9.11 -9.79 -2.29
N GLY A 52 10.28 -9.17 -2.18
CA GLY A 52 11.04 -9.08 -0.94
C GLY A 52 11.68 -10.42 -0.54
N LYS A 53 12.26 -10.44 0.66
CA LYS A 53 12.88 -11.62 1.23
C LYS A 53 12.56 -11.68 2.73
N PRO A 54 11.84 -12.72 3.21
CA PRO A 54 11.53 -12.86 4.64
C PRO A 54 12.76 -12.72 5.53
N GLY A 55 12.65 -11.96 6.61
CA GLY A 55 13.77 -11.67 7.52
C GLY A 55 14.76 -10.60 7.00
N PHE A 56 14.56 -10.03 5.81
CA PHE A 56 15.48 -9.05 5.23
C PHE A 56 14.77 -7.81 4.67
N ALA A 57 13.78 -8.01 3.79
CA ALA A 57 13.02 -6.92 3.17
C ALA A 57 11.56 -7.35 2.96
N PRO A 58 10.56 -6.49 3.25
CA PRO A 58 9.17 -6.82 3.02
C PRO A 58 8.85 -6.89 1.51
N SER A 59 7.80 -7.65 1.18
CA SER A 59 7.17 -7.61 -0.14
C SER A 59 6.56 -6.23 -0.38
N LEU A 60 6.89 -5.63 -1.53
CA LEU A 60 6.31 -4.39 -2.03
C LEU A 60 5.29 -4.65 -3.15
N SER A 61 5.27 -5.85 -3.74
CA SER A 61 4.25 -6.31 -4.69
C SER A 61 3.03 -6.96 -4.03
N ASN A 62 3.00 -7.04 -2.69
CA ASN A 62 1.87 -7.63 -1.98
C ASN A 62 0.58 -6.80 -2.21
N PRO A 63 -0.52 -7.42 -2.70
CA PRO A 63 -1.74 -6.71 -3.07
C PRO A 63 -2.41 -6.02 -1.88
N GLU A 64 -2.42 -6.62 -0.68
CA GLU A 64 -3.03 -5.96 0.48
C GLU A 64 -2.23 -4.71 0.91
N LEU A 65 -0.90 -4.75 0.88
CA LEU A 65 -0.07 -3.57 1.09
C LEU A 65 -0.39 -2.47 0.06
N LEU A 66 -0.46 -2.83 -1.22
CA LEU A 66 -0.72 -1.87 -2.30
C LEU A 66 -2.17 -1.38 -2.30
N SER A 67 -3.13 -2.14 -1.77
CA SER A 67 -4.50 -1.66 -1.58
C SER A 67 -4.60 -0.64 -0.45
N LEU A 68 -3.94 -0.92 0.69
CA LEU A 68 -4.12 -0.17 1.93
C LEU A 68 -3.19 1.03 2.07
N SER A 69 -1.99 1.00 1.48
CA SER A 69 -1.01 2.08 1.63
C SER A 69 -1.38 3.29 0.76
N SER A 70 -1.31 4.50 1.32
CA SER A 70 -1.47 5.74 0.55
C SER A 70 -0.19 6.13 -0.18
N ASP A 71 -0.32 6.94 -1.24
CA ASP A 71 0.86 7.44 -1.97
C ASP A 71 1.75 8.27 -1.03
N LYS A 72 1.16 9.04 -0.11
CA LYS A 72 1.90 9.76 0.94
C LYS A 72 2.77 8.82 1.75
N PHE A 73 2.23 7.68 2.18
CA PHE A 73 2.98 6.68 2.94
C PHE A 73 4.15 6.10 2.13
N LEU A 74 3.92 5.73 0.86
CA LEU A 74 4.96 5.16 -0.01
C LEU A 74 6.05 6.19 -0.34
N LEU A 75 5.66 7.38 -0.79
CA LEU A 75 6.57 8.48 -1.11
C LEU A 75 7.46 8.85 0.09
N SER A 76 6.85 9.00 1.27
CA SER A 76 7.60 9.36 2.49
C SER A 76 8.53 8.24 2.93
N THR A 77 8.07 6.98 2.86
CA THR A 77 8.92 5.81 3.18
C THR A 77 10.14 5.72 2.26
N ILE A 78 9.98 5.97 0.95
CA ILE A 78 11.11 5.94 0.01
C ILE A 78 12.03 7.14 0.22
N ARG A 79 11.48 8.35 0.35
CA ARG A 79 12.27 9.58 0.50
C ARG A 79 13.10 9.56 1.78
N ASP A 80 12.47 9.28 2.91
CA ASP A 80 13.06 9.43 4.24
C ASP A 80 13.66 8.13 4.79
N GLY A 81 13.37 7.01 4.13
CA GLY A 81 13.74 5.69 4.63
C GLY A 81 13.07 5.39 5.97
N ARG A 82 13.66 4.47 6.72
CA ARG A 82 13.29 4.13 8.10
C ARG A 82 14.57 4.07 8.93
N PRO A 83 14.96 5.17 9.59
CA PRO A 83 16.15 5.22 10.44
C PRO A 83 16.17 4.08 11.46
N GLY A 84 17.34 3.48 11.68
CA GLY A 84 17.46 2.29 12.53
C GLY A 84 16.97 0.99 11.84
N THR A 85 16.84 0.98 10.52
CA THR A 85 16.60 -0.23 9.71
C THR A 85 17.51 -0.21 8.47
N ALA A 86 17.51 -1.30 7.69
CA ALA A 86 18.23 -1.35 6.41
C ALA A 86 17.58 -0.48 5.29
N MET A 87 16.35 0.00 5.48
CA MET A 87 15.67 0.86 4.50
C MET A 87 16.22 2.29 4.61
N MET A 88 17.29 2.58 3.90
CA MET A 88 17.92 3.90 3.82
C MET A 88 17.05 4.93 3.07
N PRO A 89 17.27 6.25 3.30
CA PRO A 89 16.57 7.30 2.56
C PRO A 89 17.04 7.42 1.09
N PHE A 90 16.09 7.67 0.18
CA PHE A 90 16.35 7.90 -1.25
C PHE A 90 16.03 9.33 -1.71
N ALA A 91 16.00 10.30 -0.80
CA ALA A 91 15.73 11.71 -1.12
C ALA A 91 16.62 12.29 -2.24
N HIS A 92 17.84 11.79 -2.42
CA HIS A 92 18.77 12.19 -3.49
C HIS A 92 18.24 11.92 -4.91
N LEU A 93 17.28 11.01 -5.09
CA LEU A 93 16.62 10.77 -6.37
C LEU A 93 15.73 11.95 -6.79
N GLY A 94 15.31 12.78 -5.84
CA GLY A 94 14.35 13.86 -6.07
C GLY A 94 12.92 13.35 -6.22
N ARG A 95 11.96 14.27 -6.06
CA ARG A 95 10.53 13.96 -5.99
C ARG A 95 10.00 13.21 -7.21
N THR A 96 10.30 13.69 -8.42
CA THR A 96 9.79 13.10 -9.67
C THR A 96 10.21 11.64 -9.84
N LYS A 97 11.46 11.29 -9.54
CA LYS A 97 11.93 9.90 -9.66
C LYS A 97 11.30 8.99 -8.60
N ILE A 98 11.10 9.49 -7.38
CA ILE A 98 10.39 8.73 -6.34
C ILE A 98 8.93 8.51 -6.72
N GLU A 99 8.27 9.51 -7.32
CA GLU A 99 6.90 9.36 -7.86
C GLU A 99 6.84 8.29 -8.95
N GLN A 100 7.82 8.23 -9.85
CA GLN A 100 7.92 7.16 -10.86
C GLN A 100 8.05 5.77 -10.22
N ILE A 101 8.85 5.62 -9.17
CA ILE A 101 8.93 4.35 -8.43
C ILE A 101 7.57 3.97 -7.83
N VAL A 102 6.84 4.94 -7.24
CA VAL A 102 5.50 4.69 -6.69
C VAL A 102 4.51 4.29 -7.80
N ILE A 103 4.55 4.94 -8.96
CA ILE A 103 3.74 4.55 -10.12
C ILE A 103 4.02 3.10 -10.52
N TYR A 104 5.30 2.71 -10.58
CA TYR A 104 5.66 1.31 -10.83
C TYR A 104 5.10 0.37 -9.76
N LEU A 105 5.27 0.67 -8.47
CA LEU A 105 4.70 -0.16 -7.39
C LEU A 105 3.18 -0.29 -7.51
N ARG A 106 2.46 0.78 -7.87
CA ARG A 106 1.01 0.73 -8.11
C ARG A 106 0.65 -0.16 -9.30
N SER A 107 1.47 -0.20 -10.34
CA SER A 107 1.25 -1.09 -11.48
C SER A 107 1.43 -2.59 -11.18
N LEU A 108 2.00 -2.95 -10.03
CA LEU A 108 2.20 -4.35 -9.63
C LEU A 108 0.94 -5.02 -9.07
N SER A 109 -0.17 -4.29 -8.93
CA SER A 109 -1.40 -4.86 -8.39
C SER A 109 -2.64 -4.32 -9.08
N ASP A 110 -3.57 -5.22 -9.39
CA ASP A 110 -4.86 -4.89 -9.99
C ASP A 110 -5.97 -4.71 -8.94
N VAL A 111 -5.65 -4.80 -7.64
CA VAL A 111 -6.65 -4.59 -6.59
C VAL A 111 -6.96 -3.10 -6.40
N PRO A 112 -8.20 -2.73 -6.04
CA PRO A 112 -8.54 -1.34 -5.80
C PRO A 112 -7.68 -0.71 -4.70
N ASN A 113 -7.24 0.52 -4.94
CA ASN A 113 -6.59 1.34 -3.92
C ASN A 113 -7.64 1.86 -2.91
N ARG A 114 -7.67 1.25 -1.73
CA ARG A 114 -8.56 1.59 -0.61
C ARG A 114 -7.94 2.59 0.36
N SER A 115 -6.71 3.04 0.15
CA SER A 115 -5.99 3.87 1.12
C SER A 115 -6.74 5.11 1.60
N LYS A 116 -7.57 5.73 0.76
CA LYS A 116 -8.42 6.87 1.18
C LYS A 116 -9.48 6.49 2.22
N GLU A 117 -10.14 5.35 2.03
CA GLU A 117 -11.12 4.81 2.99
C GLU A 117 -10.42 4.42 4.30
N VAL A 118 -9.26 3.76 4.17
CA VAL A 118 -8.45 3.28 5.28
C VAL A 118 -7.88 4.44 6.11
N ASP A 119 -7.31 5.45 5.46
CA ASP A 119 -6.76 6.64 6.14
C ASP A 119 -7.87 7.53 6.76
N ALA A 120 -9.13 7.35 6.35
CA ALA A 120 -10.28 8.05 6.92
C ALA A 120 -10.87 7.34 8.15
N GLN A 121 -10.40 6.13 8.50
CA GLN A 121 -10.81 5.47 9.73
C GLN A 121 -10.36 6.27 10.97
N GLN A 122 -11.12 6.17 12.05
CA GLN A 122 -10.81 6.84 13.31
C GLN A 122 -9.49 6.33 13.91
N ASP A 123 -8.83 7.24 14.62
CA ASP A 123 -7.70 6.92 15.48
C ASP A 123 -8.09 5.82 16.47
N ALA A 124 -7.14 4.96 16.79
CA ALA A 124 -7.34 3.85 17.72
C ALA A 124 -7.51 4.37 19.14
N HIS A 125 -8.48 3.80 19.84
CA HIS A 125 -8.71 4.09 21.25
C HIS A 125 -8.70 2.78 22.05
N GLY A 126 -7.83 2.70 23.04
CA GLY A 126 -7.41 1.43 23.65
C GLY A 126 -6.69 1.61 24.99
N ASP A 127 -6.49 0.52 25.72
CA ASP A 127 -5.59 0.46 26.88
C ASP A 127 -4.20 -0.04 26.43
N PRO A 128 -3.15 0.80 26.45
CA PRO A 128 -1.81 0.40 26.03
C PRO A 128 -1.20 -0.73 26.88
N ARG A 129 -1.68 -0.97 28.11
CA ARG A 129 -1.19 -2.07 28.96
C ARG A 129 -1.71 -3.42 28.46
N LEU A 130 -2.98 -3.46 28.03
CA LEU A 130 -3.54 -4.64 27.36
C LEU A 130 -2.89 -4.81 25.98
N GLY A 131 -2.75 -3.72 25.22
CA GLY A 131 -2.05 -3.72 23.94
C GLY A 131 -0.63 -4.28 24.02
N LYS A 132 0.11 -3.90 25.07
CA LYS A 132 1.44 -4.47 25.33
C LYS A 132 1.38 -5.97 25.57
N THR A 133 0.40 -6.44 26.33
CA THR A 133 0.20 -7.87 26.60
C THR A 133 0.00 -8.62 25.29
N TRP A 134 -0.95 -8.18 24.46
CA TRP A 134 -1.21 -8.76 23.15
C TRP A 134 0.03 -8.73 22.25
N PHE A 135 0.73 -7.60 22.20
CA PHE A 135 1.93 -7.46 21.40
C PHE A 135 3.04 -8.42 21.84
N ASP A 136 3.29 -8.52 23.14
CA ASP A 136 4.31 -9.40 23.71
C ASP A 136 4.03 -10.86 23.36
N TYR A 137 2.78 -11.32 23.50
CA TYR A 137 2.41 -12.73 23.24
C TYR A 137 2.26 -13.09 21.77
N ILE A 138 1.82 -12.16 20.93
CA ILE A 138 1.39 -12.46 19.54
C ILE A 138 2.38 -11.90 18.52
N CYS A 139 2.75 -10.62 18.68
CA CYS A 139 3.44 -9.87 17.64
C CYS A 139 4.97 -9.95 17.79
N SER A 140 5.47 -9.95 19.04
CA SER A 140 6.89 -9.80 19.36
C SER A 140 7.74 -10.95 18.83
N THR A 141 7.16 -12.15 18.71
CA THR A 141 7.82 -13.34 18.13
C THR A 141 8.38 -13.07 16.73
N CYS A 142 7.66 -12.27 15.93
CA CYS A 142 8.10 -11.91 14.59
C CYS A 142 8.73 -10.52 14.54
N HIS A 143 8.15 -9.55 15.25
CA HIS A 143 8.52 -8.14 15.14
C HIS A 143 9.54 -7.68 16.18
N GLY A 144 9.99 -8.54 17.09
CA GLY A 144 10.89 -8.21 18.19
C GLY A 144 10.15 -7.60 19.38
N LYS A 145 10.76 -7.65 20.56
CA LYS A 145 10.16 -7.24 21.84
C LYS A 145 9.68 -5.79 21.84
N ASN A 146 10.43 -4.88 21.22
CA ASN A 146 10.02 -3.47 21.08
C ASN A 146 9.58 -3.13 19.65
N GLY A 147 9.26 -4.13 18.82
CA GLY A 147 8.94 -3.90 17.41
C GLY A 147 10.17 -3.50 16.57
N ASP A 148 11.37 -3.93 16.96
CA ASP A 148 12.65 -3.59 16.32
C ASP A 148 12.87 -4.30 14.95
N GLY A 149 12.04 -5.30 14.64
CA GLY A 149 12.01 -6.02 13.37
C GLY A 149 13.25 -6.87 13.10
N TYR A 150 13.69 -6.89 11.84
CA TYR A 150 14.77 -7.75 11.35
C TYR A 150 16.08 -7.62 12.12
N LEU A 151 16.41 -6.42 12.63
CA LEU A 151 17.67 -6.20 13.37
C LEU A 151 17.70 -6.90 14.73
N ALA A 152 16.53 -7.24 15.30
CA ALA A 152 16.44 -8.05 16.51
C ALA A 152 16.42 -9.56 16.24
N GLY A 153 16.74 -9.98 15.00
CA GLY A 153 16.65 -11.39 14.57
C GLY A 153 15.22 -11.86 14.28
N GLY A 154 14.23 -10.96 14.32
CA GLY A 154 12.85 -11.25 13.97
C GLY A 154 12.65 -11.45 12.46
N THR A 155 11.51 -12.04 12.10
CA THR A 155 11.12 -12.23 10.67
C THR A 155 10.11 -11.21 10.18
N GLY A 156 9.69 -10.28 11.04
CA GLY A 156 8.77 -9.19 10.76
C GLY A 156 9.47 -7.83 10.62
N THR A 157 8.75 -6.86 10.07
CA THR A 157 9.22 -5.48 9.92
C THR A 157 9.32 -4.74 11.26
N ALA A 158 10.08 -3.65 11.30
CA ALA A 158 10.23 -2.84 12.51
C ALA A 158 8.98 -1.98 12.79
N LEU A 159 8.00 -2.54 13.50
CA LEU A 159 6.73 -1.89 13.84
C LEU A 159 6.86 -0.77 14.87
N GLY A 160 7.87 -0.83 15.74
CA GLY A 160 8.17 0.19 16.74
C GLY A 160 8.93 1.40 16.16
N ASN A 161 9.25 1.37 14.87
CA ASN A 161 10.02 2.44 14.24
C ASN A 161 9.25 3.77 14.24
N LYS A 162 9.87 4.82 14.80
CA LYS A 162 9.24 6.15 14.93
C LYS A 162 8.80 6.74 13.60
N SER A 163 9.64 6.68 12.57
CA SER A 163 9.31 7.22 11.24
C SER A 163 8.17 6.45 10.59
N PHE A 164 8.10 5.13 10.76
CA PHE A 164 6.97 4.32 10.30
C PHE A 164 5.66 4.73 11.00
N LEU A 165 5.67 4.76 12.33
CA LEU A 165 4.47 5.08 13.09
C LEU A 165 4.03 6.51 12.81
N ALA A 166 4.93 7.47 12.62
CA ALA A 166 4.56 8.85 12.28
C ALA A 166 3.77 9.00 10.97
N ILE A 167 3.89 8.06 10.02
CA ILE A 167 3.23 8.14 8.70
C ILE A 167 2.14 7.09 8.47
N ALA A 168 2.17 5.97 9.19
CA ALA A 168 1.13 4.96 9.11
C ALA A 168 -0.14 5.47 9.83
N SER A 169 -1.29 5.42 9.16
CA SER A 169 -2.58 5.70 9.81
C SER A 169 -2.99 4.54 10.72
N ASP A 170 -3.83 4.81 11.72
CA ASP A 170 -4.39 3.74 12.55
C ASP A 170 -5.28 2.79 11.75
N GLY A 171 -6.00 3.29 10.75
CA GLY A 171 -6.73 2.43 9.81
C GLY A 171 -5.81 1.48 9.04
N PHE A 172 -4.66 1.94 8.56
CA PHE A 172 -3.69 1.07 7.89
C PHE A 172 -3.19 -0.03 8.81
N LEU A 173 -2.85 0.31 10.06
CA LEU A 173 -2.42 -0.67 11.07
C LEU A 173 -3.55 -1.66 11.38
N ARG A 174 -4.77 -1.17 11.57
CA ARG A 174 -5.96 -1.97 11.89
C ARG A 174 -6.27 -2.98 10.80
N GLU A 175 -6.41 -2.55 9.55
CA GLU A 175 -6.68 -3.45 8.42
C GLU A 175 -5.56 -4.49 8.25
N THR A 176 -4.29 -4.08 8.43
CA THR A 176 -3.14 -4.99 8.35
C THR A 176 -3.19 -6.04 9.47
N ILE A 177 -3.55 -5.68 10.71
CA ILE A 177 -3.67 -6.63 11.83
C ILE A 177 -4.88 -7.54 11.63
N LYS A 178 -6.02 -7.01 11.17
CA LYS A 178 -7.25 -7.78 10.97
C LYS A 178 -7.07 -8.86 9.91
N TYR A 179 -6.56 -8.48 8.75
CA TYR A 179 -6.60 -9.32 7.55
C TYR A 179 -5.24 -9.87 7.13
N GLY A 180 -4.14 -9.33 7.67
CA GLY A 180 -2.80 -9.76 7.32
C GLY A 180 -2.41 -9.38 5.89
N ARG A 181 -1.48 -10.16 5.34
CA ARG A 181 -0.97 -10.03 3.97
C ARG A 181 -0.79 -11.42 3.36
N SER A 182 -1.43 -11.64 2.22
CA SER A 182 -1.37 -12.92 1.52
C SER A 182 0.07 -13.27 1.12
N ASN A 183 0.39 -14.57 1.12
CA ASN A 183 1.72 -15.08 0.79
C ASN A 183 2.85 -14.56 1.71
N THR A 184 2.51 -14.13 2.93
CA THR A 184 3.48 -13.75 3.96
C THR A 184 3.21 -14.47 5.27
N ARG A 185 4.12 -14.33 6.23
CA ARG A 185 3.90 -14.78 7.62
C ARG A 185 3.02 -13.85 8.45
N MET A 186 2.70 -12.66 7.95
CA MET A 186 1.79 -11.73 8.62
C MET A 186 0.35 -12.14 8.27
N LEU A 187 -0.19 -13.10 9.01
CA LEU A 187 -1.57 -13.56 8.83
C LEU A 187 -2.56 -12.59 9.47
N GLY A 188 -3.85 -12.78 9.20
CA GLY A 188 -4.92 -12.05 9.90
C GLY A 188 -5.09 -12.54 11.33
N TYR A 189 -5.31 -11.62 12.27
CA TYR A 189 -5.46 -11.93 13.69
C TYR A 189 -6.90 -11.74 14.20
N SER A 190 -7.80 -11.17 13.39
CA SER A 190 -9.17 -10.88 13.80
C SER A 190 -10.12 -12.07 13.60
N GLY A 191 -11.01 -12.26 14.58
CA GLY A 191 -12.10 -13.23 14.51
C GLY A 191 -11.67 -14.70 14.48
N SER A 192 -12.65 -15.61 14.46
CA SER A 192 -12.40 -17.05 14.66
C SER A 192 -11.57 -17.71 13.56
N ALA A 193 -11.41 -17.05 12.42
CA ALA A 193 -10.56 -17.48 11.32
C ALA A 193 -9.12 -16.93 11.42
N GLY A 194 -8.89 -15.93 12.27
CA GLY A 194 -7.57 -15.34 12.50
C GLY A 194 -6.76 -16.12 13.53
N LEU A 195 -5.44 -15.92 13.53
CA LEU A 195 -4.50 -16.67 14.38
C LEU A 195 -4.75 -16.54 15.89
N ALA A 196 -5.37 -15.44 16.33
CA ALA A 196 -5.54 -15.13 17.75
C ALA A 196 -6.96 -14.71 18.14
N ASN A 197 -7.92 -14.76 17.20
CA ASN A 197 -9.32 -14.36 17.43
C ASN A 197 -9.48 -13.01 18.14
N LEU A 198 -8.67 -12.02 17.78
CA LEU A 198 -8.74 -10.70 18.37
C LEU A 198 -10.02 -9.98 17.96
N SER A 199 -10.67 -9.37 18.93
CA SER A 199 -11.74 -8.40 18.72
C SER A 199 -11.18 -7.07 18.20
N ASP A 200 -12.06 -6.25 17.63
CA ASP A 200 -11.69 -4.90 17.16
C ASP A 200 -11.12 -4.03 18.29
N ARG A 201 -11.60 -4.22 19.53
CA ARG A 201 -11.09 -3.49 20.69
C ARG A 201 -9.66 -3.90 21.05
N GLU A 202 -9.37 -5.21 21.04
CA GLU A 202 -8.03 -5.70 21.37
C GLU A 202 -7.00 -5.29 20.30
N ILE A 203 -7.42 -5.20 19.04
CA ILE A 203 -6.59 -4.66 17.96
C ILE A 203 -6.29 -3.17 18.21
N ASP A 204 -7.29 -2.38 18.59
CA ASP A 204 -7.08 -0.98 18.96
C ASP A 204 -6.17 -0.83 20.19
N ASP A 205 -6.27 -1.71 21.19
CA ASP A 205 -5.35 -1.75 22.33
C ASP A 205 -3.90 -1.94 21.83
N VAL A 206 -3.65 -2.90 20.93
CA VAL A 206 -2.32 -3.13 20.30
C VAL A 206 -1.82 -1.89 19.58
N ILE A 207 -2.67 -1.24 18.78
CA ILE A 207 -2.30 -0.04 18.04
C ILE A 207 -1.92 1.08 19.02
N VAL A 208 -2.72 1.32 20.06
CA VAL A 208 -2.42 2.32 21.09
C VAL A 208 -1.09 2.02 21.80
N TYR A 209 -0.80 0.75 22.09
CA TYR A 209 0.53 0.35 22.58
C TYR A 209 1.64 0.66 21.57
N MET A 210 1.48 0.30 20.30
CA MET A 210 2.46 0.62 19.26
C MET A 210 2.74 2.13 19.19
N ARG A 211 1.71 2.97 19.31
CA ARG A 211 1.86 4.44 19.37
C ARG A 211 2.72 4.91 20.56
N THR A 212 2.82 4.15 21.64
CA THR A 212 3.73 4.47 22.75
C THR A 212 5.21 4.19 22.43
N LEU A 213 5.50 3.27 21.49
CA LEU A 213 6.86 2.93 21.04
C LEU A 213 7.46 4.04 20.17
N ALA A 214 6.60 4.87 19.54
CA ALA A 214 7.04 5.98 18.70
C ALA A 214 7.68 7.15 19.49
N LYS A 215 7.62 7.13 20.83
CA LYS A 215 8.06 8.23 21.70
C LYS A 215 9.55 8.21 21.97
#